data_AF-A0A0S1SCV1-F1
#
_entry.id   AF-A0A0S1SCV1-F1
#
_cell.length_a   1.000
_cell.length_b   1.000
_cell.length_c   1.000
_cell.angle_alpha   90.00
_cell.angle_beta   90.00
_cell.angle_gamma   90.00
#
_symmetry.space_group_name_H-M   'P 1'
#
loop_
_entity.id
_entity.type
_entity.pdbx_description
1 polymer ?
#
loop_
_entity_poly.entity_id
_entity_poly.type
_entity_poly.pdbx_seq_one_letter_code
_entity_poly.pdbx_strand_id
1 'polypeptide(L)'
;MRRRKQKGFLASALLIAEALAVIMKKLTIITIFFALLGCSPKINEHFEQNRYIQNFNIHVINDSLQLYFKTPADITYITDRKKLKKVIRNAKFNLVDSVLVYGKTDDPAYEYFVTISKKNTHNYPKELVVLDTLINNQTIRFIGNSLSHNSKVALEFDLKSMFKSIELDSSYRKQINTVYDVVQKYYTSNKFYAALNEISQFPTYDQQEEWSKLQMELTFSSFLGKNEFYEDYIRKLESKHKPNDTISEIIRAKSVYNSNVIATIIKEAKNHKILMINENHFFPNHRILVSNLLPKLKEIGYNYLALEALNTNQDSLLNLPNTYPTLETGFYTSEQNFANLIRKAKELGFEFIAYESSEDHKNREIGQAENLYNKTFKVNPNSKVVVLAGIDHILEKPESSGKEWMATFFKNKYNIDPLTISQTHLNPYRNQINSDYGIIKSNFFENERLSSVDYLVLNNNPNNQIENHTKYPYRNNTKNDVQVALFYGNEIEYQYDYLNKVPYFTTILKSGKKTELPIDEKQEIYLYTFDKNGTSMEKQIITPANNAYN
;
A
#
# COMPACT_ATOMS: atom_id res chain seq x y z
N MET A 1 38.03 -61.46 -75.09
CA MET A 1 37.87 -60.98 -73.69
C MET A 1 37.72 -59.44 -73.52
N ARG A 2 37.76 -58.61 -74.58
CA ARG A 2 37.66 -57.12 -74.46
C ARG A 2 36.24 -56.52 -74.52
N ARG A 3 35.23 -57.19 -75.11
CA ARG A 3 33.86 -56.64 -75.23
C ARG A 3 32.96 -56.76 -73.99
N ARG A 4 33.28 -57.64 -73.02
CA ARG A 4 32.50 -57.77 -71.77
C ARG A 4 32.88 -56.73 -70.69
N LYS A 5 34.12 -56.19 -70.69
CA LYS A 5 34.52 -55.16 -69.72
C LYS A 5 33.93 -53.77 -70.01
N GLN A 6 33.66 -53.43 -71.28
CA GLN A 6 33.18 -52.10 -71.67
C GLN A 6 31.68 -51.89 -71.38
N LYS A 7 30.85 -52.94 -71.50
CA LYS A 7 29.42 -52.86 -71.14
C LYS A 7 29.17 -52.76 -69.62
N GLY A 8 30.01 -53.38 -68.80
CA GLY A 8 29.93 -53.26 -67.34
C GLY A 8 30.25 -51.84 -66.85
N PHE A 9 31.23 -51.17 -67.46
CA PHE A 9 31.61 -49.80 -67.09
C PHE A 9 30.52 -48.77 -67.41
N LEU A 10 29.85 -48.90 -68.56
CA LEU A 10 28.76 -48.01 -68.95
C LEU A 10 27.51 -48.19 -68.07
N ALA A 11 27.17 -49.42 -67.68
CA ALA A 11 26.05 -49.68 -66.78
C ALA A 11 26.32 -49.14 -65.36
N SER A 12 27.54 -49.33 -64.85
CA SER A 12 27.93 -48.79 -63.53
C SER A 12 27.98 -47.26 -63.51
N ALA A 13 28.44 -46.61 -64.59
CA ALA A 13 28.45 -45.15 -64.69
C ALA A 13 27.03 -44.55 -64.73
N LEU A 14 26.09 -45.21 -65.40
CA LEU A 14 24.69 -44.77 -65.47
C LEU A 14 23.99 -44.90 -64.11
N LEU A 15 24.22 -46.01 -63.39
CA LEU A 15 23.69 -46.22 -62.03
C LEU A 15 24.24 -45.20 -61.03
N ILE A 16 25.52 -44.83 -61.14
CA ILE A 16 26.14 -43.80 -60.28
C ILE A 16 25.56 -42.42 -60.59
N ALA A 17 25.32 -42.10 -61.87
CA ALA A 17 24.71 -40.82 -62.26
C ALA A 17 23.27 -40.68 -61.77
N GLU A 18 22.46 -41.76 -61.86
CA GLU A 18 21.08 -41.77 -61.33
C GLU A 18 21.06 -41.67 -59.80
N ALA A 19 21.97 -42.36 -59.11
CA ALA A 19 22.09 -42.27 -57.65
C ALA A 19 22.49 -40.85 -57.20
N LEU A 20 23.44 -40.20 -57.90
CA LEU A 20 23.85 -38.82 -57.63
C LEU A 20 22.72 -37.82 -57.90
N ALA A 21 21.92 -38.01 -58.96
CA ALA A 21 20.76 -37.17 -59.25
C ALA A 21 19.67 -37.28 -58.18
N VAL A 22 19.42 -38.48 -57.63
CA VAL A 22 18.47 -38.69 -56.53
C VAL A 22 18.98 -38.08 -55.22
N ILE A 23 20.28 -38.20 -54.94
CA ILE A 23 20.91 -37.58 -53.75
C ILE A 23 20.86 -36.06 -53.87
N MET A 24 21.17 -35.49 -55.04
CA MET A 24 21.06 -34.06 -55.28
C MET A 24 19.62 -33.57 -55.10
N LYS A 25 18.62 -34.26 -55.66
CA LYS A 25 17.19 -33.92 -55.45
C LYS A 25 16.79 -33.97 -53.97
N LYS A 26 17.25 -34.99 -53.23
CA LYS A 26 17.01 -35.10 -51.78
C LYS A 26 17.69 -33.98 -51.00
N LEU A 27 18.93 -33.62 -51.34
CA LEU A 27 19.61 -32.46 -50.75
C LEU A 27 18.84 -31.18 -51.07
N THR A 28 18.40 -30.94 -52.30
CA THR A 28 17.64 -29.73 -52.65
C THR A 28 16.32 -29.65 -51.87
N ILE A 29 15.62 -30.77 -51.69
CA ILE A 29 14.38 -30.83 -50.88
C ILE A 29 14.67 -30.56 -49.40
N ILE A 30 15.76 -31.11 -48.83
CA ILE A 30 16.16 -30.85 -47.44
C ILE A 30 16.57 -29.38 -47.24
N THR A 31 17.27 -28.78 -48.20
CA THR A 31 17.64 -27.35 -48.13
C THR A 31 16.42 -26.45 -48.25
N ILE A 32 15.41 -26.81 -49.07
CA ILE A 32 14.12 -26.10 -49.15
C ILE A 32 13.32 -26.28 -47.84
N PHE A 33 13.38 -27.46 -47.21
CA PHE A 33 12.70 -27.73 -45.94
C PHE A 33 13.34 -26.99 -44.76
N PHE A 34 14.68 -26.85 -44.73
CA PHE A 34 15.39 -26.03 -43.74
C PHE A 34 15.23 -24.51 -44.00
N ALA A 35 15.07 -24.09 -45.27
CA ALA A 35 14.74 -22.70 -45.58
C ALA A 35 13.30 -22.32 -45.14
N LEU A 36 12.37 -23.28 -45.08
CA LEU A 36 11.00 -23.07 -44.61
C LEU A 36 10.84 -23.14 -43.08
N LEU A 37 11.84 -23.63 -42.35
CA LEU A 37 11.85 -23.72 -40.87
C LEU A 37 12.51 -22.51 -40.18
N GLY A 38 13.13 -21.62 -40.95
CA GLY A 38 13.84 -20.45 -40.43
C GLY A 38 13.00 -19.17 -40.44
N CYS A 39 12.09 -19.01 -39.49
CA CYS A 39 11.64 -17.74 -38.86
C CYS A 39 10.29 -17.96 -38.18
N SER A 40 10.27 -18.60 -37.00
CA SER A 40 9.08 -18.47 -36.15
C SER A 40 8.93 -16.99 -35.75
N PRO A 41 7.72 -16.41 -35.77
CA PRO A 41 7.48 -15.09 -35.19
C PRO A 41 8.01 -15.05 -33.77
N LYS A 42 9.04 -14.23 -33.53
CA LYS A 42 9.62 -14.09 -32.20
C LYS A 42 8.71 -13.14 -31.44
N ILE A 43 7.85 -13.68 -30.60
CA ILE A 43 7.13 -12.90 -29.59
C ILE A 43 7.99 -12.93 -28.33
N ASN A 44 8.18 -11.78 -27.69
CA ASN A 44 8.96 -11.68 -26.47
C ASN A 44 8.33 -12.56 -25.37
N GLU A 45 9.15 -13.12 -24.48
CA GLU A 45 8.67 -13.96 -23.38
C GLU A 45 7.76 -13.18 -22.43
N HIS A 46 8.06 -11.89 -22.22
CA HIS A 46 7.33 -10.96 -21.36
C HIS A 46 6.08 -10.34 -22.01
N PHE A 47 5.69 -10.76 -23.23
CA PHE A 47 4.54 -10.18 -23.95
C PHE A 47 3.22 -10.22 -23.15
N GLU A 48 2.95 -11.34 -22.45
CA GLU A 48 1.70 -11.52 -21.69
C GLU A 48 1.68 -10.72 -20.39
N GLN A 49 2.82 -10.15 -19.99
CA GLN A 49 2.96 -9.33 -18.79
C GLN A 49 2.75 -7.83 -19.09
N ASN A 50 2.52 -7.47 -20.36
CA ASN A 50 2.17 -6.09 -20.68
C ASN A 50 0.79 -5.74 -20.12
N ARG A 51 0.71 -4.59 -19.46
CA ARG A 51 -0.52 -3.98 -19.00
C ARG A 51 -0.74 -2.66 -19.72
N TYR A 52 -2.01 -2.35 -19.97
CA TYR A 52 -2.46 -1.20 -20.74
C TYR A 52 -3.48 -0.44 -19.90
N ILE A 53 -3.05 0.67 -19.31
CA ILE A 53 -3.88 1.47 -18.40
C ILE A 53 -4.33 2.72 -19.13
N GLN A 54 -5.64 2.91 -19.30
CA GLN A 54 -6.20 4.02 -20.05
C GLN A 54 -6.67 5.16 -19.13
N ASN A 55 -6.22 6.38 -19.42
CA ASN A 55 -6.75 7.66 -18.92
C ASN A 55 -6.83 8.67 -20.09
N PHE A 56 -6.29 9.89 -19.94
CA PHE A 56 -6.03 10.80 -21.06
C PHE A 56 -5.07 10.21 -22.13
N ASN A 57 -4.21 9.26 -21.74
CA ASN A 57 -3.32 8.47 -22.59
C ASN A 57 -3.47 6.97 -22.27
N ILE A 58 -2.85 6.09 -23.04
CA ILE A 58 -2.65 4.69 -22.63
C ILE A 58 -1.23 4.51 -22.11
N HIS A 59 -1.11 4.10 -20.86
CA HIS A 59 0.15 3.74 -20.21
C HIS A 59 0.45 2.25 -20.45
N VAL A 60 1.53 1.97 -21.16
CA VAL A 60 2.00 0.61 -21.43
C VAL A 60 3.08 0.26 -20.41
N ILE A 61 2.86 -0.79 -19.63
CA ILE A 61 3.73 -1.20 -18.52
C ILE A 61 4.12 -2.65 -18.68
N ASN A 62 5.39 -2.97 -18.44
CA ASN A 62 5.87 -4.32 -18.28
C ASN A 62 6.72 -4.43 -17.02
N ASP A 63 6.16 -5.00 -15.95
CA ASP A 63 6.80 -5.05 -14.63
C ASP A 63 8.05 -5.94 -14.62
N SER A 64 8.03 -7.03 -15.40
CA SER A 64 9.17 -7.96 -15.49
C SER A 64 10.38 -7.35 -16.20
N LEU A 65 10.14 -6.41 -17.11
CA LEU A 65 11.19 -5.64 -17.79
C LEU A 65 11.46 -4.28 -17.12
N GLN A 66 10.69 -3.92 -16.08
CA GLN A 66 10.63 -2.57 -15.52
C GLN A 66 10.56 -1.51 -16.61
N LEU A 67 9.64 -1.67 -17.56
CA LEU A 67 9.49 -0.81 -18.73
C LEU A 67 8.14 -0.09 -18.73
N TYR A 68 8.18 1.19 -19.10
CA TYR A 68 7.02 2.02 -19.31
C TYR A 68 7.17 2.94 -20.51
N PHE A 69 6.06 3.21 -21.17
CA PHE A 69 5.89 4.36 -22.07
C PHE A 69 4.40 4.68 -22.21
N LYS A 70 4.07 5.92 -22.58
CA LYS A 70 2.69 6.34 -22.84
C LYS A 70 2.41 6.41 -24.33
N THR A 71 1.15 6.25 -24.69
CA THR A 71 0.69 6.34 -26.07
C THR A 71 -0.65 7.09 -26.16
N PRO A 72 -1.02 7.58 -27.35
CA PRO A 72 -2.35 8.14 -27.61
C PRO A 72 -3.48 7.20 -27.19
N ALA A 73 -4.60 7.78 -26.74
CA ALA A 73 -5.72 7.02 -26.18
C ALA A 73 -6.55 6.23 -27.21
N ASP A 74 -6.38 6.50 -28.50
CA ASP A 74 -7.05 5.86 -29.63
C ASP A 74 -6.36 4.57 -30.11
N ILE A 75 -5.19 4.23 -29.56
CA ILE A 75 -4.47 3.01 -29.92
C ILE A 75 -5.13 1.77 -29.32
N THR A 76 -5.40 0.81 -30.18
CA THR A 76 -5.89 -0.54 -29.80
C THR A 76 -4.75 -1.54 -29.76
N TYR A 77 -4.74 -2.40 -28.74
CA TYR A 77 -3.68 -3.37 -28.49
C TYR A 77 -4.11 -4.81 -28.72
N ILE A 78 -3.15 -5.64 -29.18
CA ILE A 78 -3.32 -7.10 -29.15
C ILE A 78 -2.61 -7.66 -27.92
N THR A 79 -3.40 -8.30 -27.05
CA THR A 79 -2.92 -8.96 -25.82
C THR A 79 -2.90 -10.48 -25.91
N ASP A 80 -3.50 -11.07 -26.95
CA ASP A 80 -3.49 -12.52 -27.18
C ASP A 80 -2.29 -12.94 -28.04
N ARG A 81 -1.49 -13.87 -27.53
CA ARG A 81 -0.25 -14.34 -28.18
C ARG A 81 -0.52 -14.97 -29.55
N LYS A 82 -1.62 -15.69 -29.73
CA LYS A 82 -1.96 -16.33 -31.01
C LYS A 82 -2.35 -15.29 -32.07
N LYS A 83 -3.10 -14.26 -31.69
CA LYS A 83 -3.44 -13.12 -32.56
C LYS A 83 -2.19 -12.35 -32.96
N LEU A 84 -1.30 -12.03 -32.01
CA LEU A 84 -0.04 -11.35 -32.33
C LEU A 84 0.82 -12.16 -33.31
N LYS A 85 0.89 -13.49 -33.11
CA LYS A 85 1.62 -14.38 -34.04
C LYS A 85 1.09 -14.29 -35.47
N LYS A 86 -0.22 -14.12 -35.67
CA LYS A 86 -0.83 -13.92 -36.99
C LYS A 86 -0.46 -12.55 -37.57
N VAL A 87 -0.50 -11.50 -36.76
CA VAL A 87 -0.09 -10.15 -37.20
C VAL A 87 1.35 -10.13 -37.67
N ILE A 88 2.29 -10.69 -36.89
CA ILE A 88 3.71 -10.72 -37.25
C ILE A 88 3.94 -11.49 -38.56
N ARG A 89 3.21 -12.59 -38.79
CA ARG A 89 3.31 -13.37 -40.04
C ARG A 89 2.78 -12.62 -41.26
N ASN A 90 1.80 -11.74 -41.05
CA ASN A 90 1.15 -10.98 -42.12
C ASN A 90 1.80 -9.61 -42.34
N ALA A 91 2.77 -9.21 -41.50
CA ALA A 91 3.52 -7.99 -41.68
C ALA A 91 4.26 -8.03 -43.03
N LYS A 92 4.20 -6.93 -43.80
CA LYS A 92 4.85 -6.82 -45.13
C LYS A 92 6.37 -6.63 -45.04
N PHE A 93 6.94 -6.75 -43.86
CA PHE A 93 8.36 -6.56 -43.56
C PHE A 93 8.80 -7.55 -42.48
N ASN A 94 10.10 -7.85 -42.43
CA ASN A 94 10.64 -8.82 -41.50
C ASN A 94 10.96 -8.19 -40.14
N LEU A 95 10.27 -8.63 -39.09
CA LEU A 95 10.61 -8.31 -37.70
C LEU A 95 11.68 -9.28 -37.20
N VAL A 96 12.90 -8.76 -37.00
CA VAL A 96 14.07 -9.59 -36.62
C VAL A 96 14.12 -9.87 -35.12
N ASP A 97 13.72 -8.87 -34.34
CA ASP A 97 13.74 -8.88 -32.89
C ASP A 97 12.41 -9.39 -32.33
N SER A 98 12.44 -9.82 -31.06
CA SER A 98 11.23 -10.32 -30.42
C SER A 98 10.24 -9.19 -30.14
N VAL A 99 9.00 -9.33 -30.59
CA VAL A 99 7.94 -8.33 -30.43
C VAL A 99 7.40 -8.39 -29.01
N LEU A 100 7.52 -7.28 -28.29
CA LEU A 100 6.93 -7.07 -26.98
C LEU A 100 5.55 -6.41 -27.07
N VAL A 101 5.33 -5.44 -27.95
CA VAL A 101 4.04 -4.72 -28.04
C VAL A 101 3.64 -4.58 -29.50
N TYR A 102 2.35 -4.71 -29.77
CA TYR A 102 1.73 -4.32 -31.03
C TYR A 102 0.51 -3.46 -30.75
N GLY A 103 0.45 -2.28 -31.38
CA GLY A 103 -0.70 -1.40 -31.33
C GLY A 103 -1.07 -0.86 -32.71
N LYS A 104 -2.34 -0.53 -32.89
CA LYS A 104 -2.85 0.07 -34.12
C LYS A 104 -3.93 1.11 -33.82
N THR A 105 -4.08 2.09 -34.71
CA THR A 105 -5.21 3.02 -34.74
C THR A 105 -5.85 2.97 -36.13
N ASP A 106 -7.15 3.28 -36.19
CA ASP A 106 -7.93 3.24 -37.43
C ASP A 106 -8.03 4.64 -38.09
N ASP A 107 -7.87 5.74 -37.33
CA ASP A 107 -7.83 7.11 -37.85
C ASP A 107 -6.99 8.04 -36.95
N PRO A 108 -5.79 8.48 -37.37
CA PRO A 108 -5.15 8.18 -38.66
C PRO A 108 -4.62 6.75 -38.72
N ALA A 109 -4.96 5.99 -39.77
CA ALA A 109 -4.64 4.56 -39.86
C ALA A 109 -3.14 4.23 -39.86
N TYR A 110 -2.60 3.74 -38.75
CA TYR A 110 -1.24 3.22 -38.65
C TYR A 110 -1.13 2.06 -37.64
N GLU A 111 -0.04 1.30 -37.72
CA GLU A 111 0.33 0.31 -36.72
C GLU A 111 1.77 0.52 -36.24
N TYR A 112 2.10 0.01 -35.06
CA TYR A 112 3.46 0.00 -34.59
C TYR A 112 3.78 -1.25 -33.76
N PHE A 113 5.06 -1.56 -33.73
CA PHE A 113 5.65 -2.67 -32.98
C PHE A 113 6.69 -2.11 -32.02
N VAL A 114 6.75 -2.65 -30.80
CA VAL A 114 7.90 -2.47 -29.91
C VAL A 114 8.61 -3.80 -29.78
N THR A 115 9.90 -3.82 -30.08
CA THR A 115 10.72 -5.02 -30.02
C THR A 115 11.86 -4.87 -29.03
N ILE A 116 12.27 -5.99 -28.42
CA ILE A 116 13.41 -6.07 -27.52
C ILE A 116 14.36 -7.17 -27.98
N SER A 117 15.66 -6.88 -27.97
CA SER A 117 16.73 -7.85 -28.26
C SER A 117 18.04 -7.54 -27.56
N LYS A 118 18.94 -8.54 -27.49
CA LYS A 118 20.32 -8.34 -27.02
C LYS A 118 21.14 -7.74 -28.16
N LYS A 119 21.58 -6.49 -27.97
CA LYS A 119 22.47 -5.68 -28.82
C LYS A 119 22.61 -6.16 -30.29
N ASN A 120 21.63 -5.84 -31.13
CA ASN A 120 21.64 -6.10 -32.56
C ASN A 120 21.32 -4.84 -33.37
N THR A 121 22.18 -4.51 -34.33
CA THR A 121 21.89 -3.49 -35.34
C THR A 121 21.15 -4.12 -36.52
N HIS A 122 20.02 -3.53 -36.90
CA HIS A 122 19.25 -4.00 -38.05
C HIS A 122 18.68 -2.81 -38.83
N ASN A 123 18.77 -2.87 -40.15
CA ASN A 123 18.24 -1.84 -41.04
C ASN A 123 16.86 -2.26 -41.53
N TYR A 124 15.86 -1.45 -41.22
CA TYR A 124 14.49 -1.62 -41.70
C TYR A 124 14.26 -0.80 -42.99
N PRO A 125 13.23 -1.14 -43.80
CA PRO A 125 12.86 -0.37 -44.98
C PRO A 125 12.64 1.13 -44.66
N LYS A 126 13.02 2.01 -45.59
CA LYS A 126 12.96 3.48 -45.40
C LYS A 126 11.54 4.03 -45.27
N GLU A 127 10.54 3.24 -45.66
CA GLU A 127 9.14 3.62 -45.54
C GLU A 127 8.65 3.58 -44.08
N LEU A 128 9.28 2.75 -43.24
CA LEU A 128 8.96 2.61 -41.81
C LEU A 128 9.56 3.76 -41.00
N VAL A 129 8.89 4.10 -39.91
CA VAL A 129 9.41 5.03 -38.90
C VAL A 129 10.05 4.19 -37.81
N VAL A 130 11.37 4.26 -37.65
CA VAL A 130 12.09 3.45 -36.68
C VAL A 130 12.85 4.33 -35.70
N LEU A 131 12.60 4.11 -34.41
CA LEU A 131 13.30 4.74 -33.30
C LEU A 131 13.84 3.64 -32.39
N ASP A 132 15.12 3.68 -32.06
CA ASP A 132 15.70 2.72 -31.10
C ASP A 132 16.64 3.39 -30.10
N THR A 133 16.79 2.70 -28.97
CA THR A 133 17.72 3.06 -27.90
C THR A 133 18.34 1.78 -27.34
N LEU A 134 19.53 1.92 -26.76
CA LEU A 134 20.23 0.84 -26.08
C LEU A 134 20.17 1.10 -24.57
N ILE A 135 19.53 0.21 -23.83
CA ILE A 135 19.36 0.35 -22.38
C ILE A 135 19.60 -1.01 -21.70
N ASN A 136 20.45 -1.05 -20.68
CA ASN A 136 20.81 -2.26 -19.94
C ASN A 136 21.22 -3.44 -20.85
N ASN A 137 22.01 -3.13 -21.89
CA ASN A 137 22.48 -4.07 -22.93
C ASN A 137 21.34 -4.73 -23.76
N GLN A 138 20.14 -4.15 -23.72
CA GLN A 138 19.00 -4.50 -24.55
C GLN A 138 18.69 -3.35 -25.51
N THR A 139 18.45 -3.68 -26.77
CA THR A 139 17.95 -2.73 -27.77
C THR A 139 16.43 -2.73 -27.71
N ILE A 140 15.85 -1.58 -27.37
CA ILE A 140 14.41 -1.35 -27.46
C ILE A 140 14.16 -0.55 -28.73
N ARG A 141 13.27 -1.05 -29.58
CA ARG A 141 13.00 -0.45 -30.89
C ARG A 141 11.51 -0.32 -31.13
N PHE A 142 11.10 0.88 -31.50
CA PHE A 142 9.77 1.24 -31.97
C PHE A 142 9.78 1.25 -33.49
N ILE A 143 8.88 0.50 -34.10
CA ILE A 143 8.79 0.29 -35.55
C ILE A 143 7.36 0.65 -35.97
N GLY A 144 7.19 1.83 -36.56
CA GLY A 144 5.93 2.33 -37.08
C GLY A 144 5.75 2.02 -38.55
N ASN A 145 4.54 1.58 -38.92
CA ASN A 145 4.12 1.34 -40.30
C ASN A 145 2.84 2.14 -40.58
N SER A 146 2.91 3.05 -41.55
CA SER A 146 1.76 3.85 -41.99
C SER A 146 0.84 2.99 -42.85
N LEU A 147 -0.46 2.90 -42.52
CA LEU A 147 -1.42 2.10 -43.29
C LEU A 147 -2.17 2.93 -44.33
N SER A 148 -2.04 4.26 -44.29
CA SER A 148 -2.50 5.19 -45.31
C SER A 148 -1.43 6.20 -45.71
N HIS A 149 -1.62 6.94 -46.81
CA HIS A 149 -0.66 7.96 -47.25
C HIS A 149 -0.63 9.16 -46.28
N ASN A 150 -1.76 9.49 -45.66
CA ASN A 150 -1.91 10.67 -44.81
C ASN A 150 -1.51 10.43 -43.34
N SER A 151 -1.39 9.17 -42.91
CA SER A 151 -1.09 8.81 -41.52
C SER A 151 0.40 8.88 -41.15
N LYS A 152 1.31 9.04 -42.11
CA LYS A 152 2.76 8.99 -41.83
C LYS A 152 3.22 10.12 -40.90
N VAL A 153 2.71 11.34 -41.10
CA VAL A 153 3.07 12.50 -40.28
C VAL A 153 2.59 12.32 -38.84
N ALA A 154 1.36 11.87 -38.65
CA ALA A 154 0.81 11.57 -37.33
C ALA A 154 1.60 10.45 -36.64
N LEU A 155 1.84 9.34 -37.35
CA LEU A 155 2.68 8.24 -36.88
C LEU A 155 4.06 8.72 -36.42
N GLU A 156 4.74 9.57 -37.20
CA GLU A 156 6.05 10.10 -36.81
C GLU A 156 6.00 10.94 -35.54
N PHE A 157 4.95 11.74 -35.37
CA PHE A 157 4.74 12.55 -34.17
C PHE A 157 4.48 11.66 -32.95
N ASP A 158 3.54 10.72 -33.08
CA ASP A 158 3.14 9.83 -32.00
C ASP A 158 4.29 8.91 -31.59
N LEU A 159 4.98 8.27 -32.54
CA LEU A 159 6.10 7.38 -32.24
C LEU A 159 7.25 8.14 -31.54
N LYS A 160 7.53 9.39 -31.93
CA LYS A 160 8.52 10.25 -31.24
C LYS A 160 8.05 10.60 -29.82
N SER A 161 6.77 10.87 -29.62
CA SER A 161 6.19 11.16 -28.31
C SER A 161 6.26 9.93 -27.38
N MET A 162 5.85 8.76 -27.88
CA MET A 162 5.95 7.48 -27.17
C MET A 162 7.40 7.20 -26.79
N PHE A 163 8.33 7.33 -27.74
CA PHE A 163 9.75 7.07 -27.52
C PHE A 163 10.38 8.01 -26.47
N LYS A 164 9.97 9.29 -26.44
CA LYS A 164 10.42 10.25 -25.41
C LYS A 164 9.87 9.95 -24.01
N SER A 165 8.79 9.18 -23.91
CA SER A 165 8.13 8.85 -22.64
C SER A 165 8.64 7.57 -21.99
N ILE A 166 9.66 6.93 -22.58
CA ILE A 166 10.21 5.68 -22.06
C ILE A 166 10.79 5.92 -20.66
N GLU A 167 10.28 5.20 -19.68
CA GLU A 167 10.82 5.12 -18.33
C GLU A 167 11.22 3.67 -18.03
N LEU A 168 12.33 3.51 -17.30
CA LEU A 168 12.93 2.20 -17.04
C LEU A 168 13.40 2.06 -15.60
N ASP A 169 13.67 0.82 -15.21
CA ASP A 169 14.19 0.44 -13.90
C ASP A 169 13.34 1.07 -12.77
N SER A 170 13.94 1.62 -11.72
CA SER A 170 13.20 2.25 -10.61
C SER A 170 12.32 3.45 -11.01
N SER A 171 12.47 3.98 -12.23
CA SER A 171 11.68 5.12 -12.71
C SER A 171 10.41 4.73 -13.48
N TYR A 172 10.24 3.47 -13.88
CA TYR A 172 9.23 3.03 -14.85
C TYR A 172 7.75 3.22 -14.46
N ARG A 173 7.42 3.73 -13.29
CA ARG A 173 6.02 4.03 -12.92
C ARG A 173 5.81 5.46 -12.45
N LYS A 174 6.81 6.35 -12.57
CA LYS A 174 6.74 7.70 -11.99
C LYS A 174 5.63 8.57 -12.56
N GLN A 175 5.20 8.31 -13.78
CA GLN A 175 4.12 9.05 -14.44
C GLN A 175 2.70 8.53 -14.13
N ILE A 176 2.56 7.46 -13.36
CA ILE A 176 1.26 6.91 -13.00
C ILE A 176 0.95 7.32 -11.57
N ASN A 177 -0.06 8.18 -11.41
CA ASN A 177 -0.58 8.49 -10.10
C ASN A 177 -1.04 7.20 -9.41
N THR A 178 -0.76 7.09 -8.13
CA THR A 178 -1.20 6.04 -7.24
C THR A 178 -2.21 6.62 -6.23
N VAL A 179 -2.87 5.74 -5.49
CA VAL A 179 -3.73 6.18 -4.38
C VAL A 179 -2.96 7.01 -3.35
N TYR A 180 -1.63 6.84 -3.23
CA TYR A 180 -0.80 7.60 -2.31
C TYR A 180 -0.61 9.07 -2.71
N ASP A 181 -0.79 9.43 -4.00
CA ASP A 181 -0.80 10.83 -4.42
C ASP A 181 -2.03 11.56 -3.85
N VAL A 182 -3.17 10.84 -3.76
CA VAL A 182 -4.35 11.35 -3.05
C VAL A 182 -4.05 11.46 -1.55
N VAL A 183 -3.44 10.45 -0.93
CA VAL A 183 -3.06 10.50 0.49
C VAL A 183 -2.16 11.71 0.77
N GLN A 184 -1.16 11.95 -0.08
CA GLN A 184 -0.21 13.05 0.08
C GLN A 184 -0.89 14.42 -0.03
N LYS A 185 -1.86 14.57 -0.93
CA LYS A 185 -2.70 15.78 -1.04
C LYS A 185 -3.46 16.10 0.24
N TYR A 186 -3.86 15.08 1.01
CA TYR A 186 -4.60 15.24 2.27
C TYR A 186 -3.75 15.00 3.52
N TYR A 187 -2.43 14.87 3.41
CA TYR A 187 -1.54 14.48 4.51
C TYR A 187 -1.70 15.39 5.74
N THR A 188 -1.76 16.71 5.54
CA THR A 188 -2.00 17.71 6.59
C THR A 188 -3.42 18.29 6.55
N SER A 189 -4.42 17.47 6.25
CA SER A 189 -5.82 17.91 6.15
C SER A 189 -6.75 17.11 7.06
N ASN A 190 -7.63 17.80 7.79
CA ASN A 190 -8.69 17.18 8.57
C ASN A 190 -9.98 16.94 7.77
N LYS A 191 -9.97 17.13 6.45
CA LYS A 191 -11.10 16.90 5.55
C LYS A 191 -11.16 15.43 5.12
N PHE A 192 -11.22 14.52 6.09
CA PHE A 192 -11.11 13.08 5.90
C PHE A 192 -12.20 12.49 4.99
N TYR A 193 -13.42 13.05 5.00
CA TYR A 193 -14.48 12.58 4.09
C TYR A 193 -14.18 12.93 2.62
N ALA A 194 -13.54 14.08 2.37
CA ALA A 194 -13.11 14.45 1.03
C ALA A 194 -12.00 13.52 0.52
N ALA A 195 -11.03 13.24 1.38
CA ALA A 195 -9.96 12.29 1.10
C ALA A 195 -10.51 10.89 0.80
N LEU A 196 -11.40 10.38 1.67
CA LEU A 196 -12.05 9.10 1.50
C LEU A 196 -12.83 9.03 0.17
N ASN A 197 -13.62 10.06 -0.14
CA ASN A 197 -14.39 10.12 -1.37
C ASN A 197 -13.50 10.07 -2.63
N GLU A 198 -12.35 10.75 -2.61
CA GLU A 198 -11.38 10.73 -3.71
C GLU A 198 -10.66 9.37 -3.82
N ILE A 199 -10.28 8.77 -2.69
CA ILE A 199 -9.69 7.42 -2.63
C ILE A 199 -10.67 6.37 -3.16
N SER A 200 -11.92 6.39 -2.73
CA SER A 200 -12.95 5.43 -3.16
C SER A 200 -13.20 5.50 -4.67
N GLN A 201 -13.08 6.69 -5.28
CA GLN A 201 -13.21 6.89 -6.72
C GLN A 201 -11.90 6.62 -7.49
N PHE A 202 -10.77 6.50 -6.80
CA PHE A 202 -9.47 6.29 -7.44
C PHE A 202 -9.43 4.93 -8.17
N PRO A 203 -9.09 4.88 -9.47
CA PRO A 203 -9.00 3.64 -10.22
C PRO A 203 -7.82 2.78 -9.75
N THR A 204 -7.96 1.46 -9.82
CA THR A 204 -6.89 0.49 -9.53
C THR A 204 -6.71 -0.44 -10.71
N TYR A 205 -5.48 -0.86 -10.95
CA TYR A 205 -5.10 -1.54 -12.19
C TYR A 205 -4.44 -2.91 -11.96
N ASP A 206 -4.18 -3.28 -10.71
CA ASP A 206 -3.75 -4.62 -10.30
C ASP A 206 -4.13 -4.92 -8.84
N GLN A 207 -3.88 -6.16 -8.40
CA GLN A 207 -4.20 -6.61 -7.03
C GLN A 207 -3.42 -5.85 -5.95
N GLN A 208 -2.21 -5.38 -6.26
CA GLN A 208 -1.38 -4.63 -5.30
C GLN A 208 -1.95 -3.22 -5.09
N GLU A 209 -2.43 -2.59 -6.15
CA GLU A 209 -3.13 -1.31 -6.08
C GLU A 209 -4.52 -1.44 -5.45
N GLU A 210 -5.27 -2.50 -5.74
CA GLU A 210 -6.52 -2.81 -5.04
C GLU A 210 -6.29 -2.96 -3.53
N TRP A 211 -5.22 -3.63 -3.14
CA TRP A 211 -4.84 -3.78 -1.74
C TRP A 211 -4.40 -2.46 -1.11
N SER A 212 -3.58 -1.67 -1.82
CA SER A 212 -3.14 -0.35 -1.35
C SER A 212 -4.32 0.60 -1.19
N LYS A 213 -5.25 0.60 -2.15
CA LYS A 213 -6.50 1.37 -2.07
C LYS A 213 -7.34 0.93 -0.89
N LEU A 214 -7.58 -0.38 -0.71
CA LEU A 214 -8.36 -0.88 0.43
C LEU A 214 -7.74 -0.47 1.77
N GLN A 215 -6.41 -0.50 1.91
CA GLN A 215 -5.74 0.00 3.11
C GLN A 215 -6.01 1.49 3.33
N MET A 216 -5.96 2.33 2.30
CA MET A 216 -6.23 3.76 2.43
C MET A 216 -7.73 4.07 2.65
N GLU A 217 -8.63 3.29 2.05
CA GLU A 217 -10.08 3.32 2.34
C GLU A 217 -10.34 3.03 3.83
N LEU A 218 -9.72 1.97 4.37
CA LEU A 218 -9.80 1.61 5.79
C LEU A 218 -9.20 2.69 6.70
N THR A 219 -8.04 3.25 6.35
CA THR A 219 -7.38 4.31 7.13
C THR A 219 -8.20 5.60 7.17
N PHE A 220 -8.62 6.15 6.03
CA PHE A 220 -9.36 7.43 6.05
C PHE A 220 -10.79 7.27 6.57
N SER A 221 -11.42 6.11 6.36
CA SER A 221 -12.71 5.83 6.99
C SER A 221 -12.58 5.62 8.51
N SER A 222 -11.46 5.09 9.03
CA SER A 222 -11.24 4.98 10.47
C SER A 222 -11.03 6.35 11.14
N PHE A 223 -10.42 7.31 10.43
CA PHE A 223 -10.24 8.69 10.93
C PHE A 223 -11.60 9.36 11.23
N LEU A 224 -12.64 8.99 10.48
CA LEU A 224 -14.03 9.42 10.63
C LEU A 224 -14.81 8.65 11.71
N GLY A 225 -14.13 7.90 12.58
CA GLY A 225 -14.75 7.21 13.70
C GLY A 225 -15.75 6.15 13.22
N LYS A 226 -16.82 5.92 13.98
CA LYS A 226 -17.87 4.98 13.56
C LYS A 226 -18.68 5.54 12.39
N ASN A 227 -18.56 4.91 11.23
CA ASN A 227 -19.31 5.24 10.03
C ASN A 227 -19.51 4.01 9.14
N GLU A 228 -20.47 4.06 8.22
CA GLU A 228 -20.84 2.92 7.38
C GLU A 228 -19.73 2.47 6.42
N PHE A 229 -18.92 3.41 5.91
CA PHE A 229 -17.81 3.08 5.01
C PHE A 229 -16.79 2.19 5.72
N TYR A 230 -16.35 2.58 6.92
CA TYR A 230 -15.40 1.79 7.71
C TYR A 230 -15.94 0.37 7.98
N GLU A 231 -17.21 0.27 8.36
CA GLU A 231 -17.87 -1.01 8.62
C GLU A 231 -17.96 -1.89 7.36
N ASP A 232 -18.23 -1.32 6.19
CA ASP A 232 -18.23 -2.03 4.91
C ASP A 232 -16.82 -2.52 4.54
N TYR A 233 -15.82 -1.66 4.67
CA TYR A 233 -14.44 -2.01 4.34
C TYR A 233 -13.84 -3.06 5.27
N ILE A 234 -14.13 -2.97 6.58
CA ILE A 234 -13.71 -3.99 7.55
C ILE A 234 -14.40 -5.32 7.27
N ARG A 235 -15.71 -5.34 6.97
CA ARG A 235 -16.39 -6.57 6.55
C ARG A 235 -15.75 -7.20 5.32
N LYS A 236 -15.41 -6.39 4.31
CA LYS A 236 -14.73 -6.83 3.09
C LYS A 236 -13.33 -7.39 3.37
N LEU A 237 -12.60 -6.79 4.32
CA LEU A 237 -11.29 -7.29 4.75
C LEU A 237 -11.44 -8.64 5.46
N GLU A 238 -12.34 -8.72 6.44
CA GLU A 238 -12.55 -9.90 7.27
C GLU A 238 -13.10 -11.08 6.47
N SER A 239 -13.95 -10.84 5.46
CA SER A 239 -14.48 -11.90 4.60
C SER A 239 -13.40 -12.65 3.79
N LYS A 240 -12.20 -12.07 3.65
CA LYS A 240 -11.06 -12.73 3.00
C LYS A 240 -10.39 -13.78 3.88
N HIS A 241 -10.67 -13.78 5.18
CA HIS A 241 -10.06 -14.71 6.12
C HIS A 241 -11.07 -15.75 6.62
N LYS A 242 -10.66 -17.02 6.59
CA LYS A 242 -11.38 -18.10 7.26
C LYS A 242 -10.60 -18.49 8.52
N PRO A 243 -11.18 -18.31 9.73
CA PRO A 243 -10.54 -18.71 10.97
C PRO A 243 -10.16 -20.20 10.96
N ASN A 244 -9.00 -20.54 11.51
CA ASN A 244 -8.61 -21.91 11.79
C ASN A 244 -9.32 -22.43 13.06
N ASP A 245 -9.89 -23.64 12.99
CA ASP A 245 -10.70 -24.20 14.09
C ASP A 245 -9.88 -24.47 15.35
N THR A 246 -8.68 -25.03 15.22
CA THR A 246 -7.78 -25.31 16.35
C THR A 246 -7.34 -24.03 17.06
N ILE A 247 -6.98 -22.99 16.31
CA ILE A 247 -6.64 -21.68 16.89
C ILE A 247 -7.86 -21.10 17.62
N SER A 248 -9.05 -21.22 17.02
CA SER A 248 -10.29 -20.73 17.62
C SER A 248 -10.68 -21.47 18.91
N GLU A 249 -10.45 -22.78 18.98
CA GLU A 249 -10.64 -23.58 20.19
C GLU A 249 -9.69 -23.15 21.31
N ILE A 250 -8.41 -22.95 21.00
CA ILE A 250 -7.42 -22.46 21.96
C ILE A 250 -7.84 -21.09 22.50
N ILE A 251 -8.26 -20.16 21.63
CA ILE A 251 -8.75 -18.84 22.03
C ILE A 251 -9.90 -18.97 23.02
N ARG A 252 -10.92 -19.76 22.71
CA ARG A 252 -12.10 -19.93 23.58
C ARG A 252 -11.75 -20.61 24.92
N ALA A 253 -10.82 -21.56 24.91
CA ALA A 253 -10.49 -22.35 26.10
C ALA A 253 -9.49 -21.66 27.04
N LYS A 254 -8.64 -20.77 26.53
CA LYS A 254 -7.48 -20.24 27.27
C LYS A 254 -7.47 -18.73 27.48
N SER A 255 -8.37 -17.99 26.83
CA SER A 255 -8.41 -16.52 26.99
C SER A 255 -8.95 -16.09 28.35
N VAL A 256 -8.43 -14.97 28.84
CA VAL A 256 -8.96 -14.20 29.98
C VAL A 256 -9.67 -12.97 29.43
N TYR A 257 -10.82 -12.60 29.98
CA TYR A 257 -11.72 -11.60 29.36
C TYR A 257 -11.91 -10.29 30.15
N ASN A 258 -12.27 -9.22 29.44
CA ASN A 258 -12.72 -7.92 29.96
C ASN A 258 -11.79 -7.28 31.01
N SER A 259 -12.30 -6.91 32.19
CA SER A 259 -11.52 -6.22 33.24
C SER A 259 -10.27 -7.00 33.67
N ASN A 260 -10.30 -8.33 33.55
CA ASN A 260 -9.16 -9.17 33.86
C ASN A 260 -8.03 -9.02 32.84
N VAL A 261 -8.30 -8.53 31.62
CA VAL A 261 -7.27 -8.22 30.62
C VAL A 261 -6.39 -7.08 31.10
N ILE A 262 -6.99 -5.94 31.44
CA ILE A 262 -6.25 -4.78 31.98
C ILE A 262 -5.47 -5.18 33.24
N ALA A 263 -6.11 -5.90 34.17
CA ALA A 263 -5.44 -6.37 35.39
C ALA A 263 -4.24 -7.30 35.08
N THR A 264 -4.36 -8.19 34.09
CA THR A 264 -3.28 -9.07 33.65
C THR A 264 -2.12 -8.26 33.09
N ILE A 265 -2.37 -7.33 32.16
CA ILE A 265 -1.33 -6.49 31.57
C ILE A 265 -0.60 -5.68 32.64
N ILE A 266 -1.34 -5.03 33.56
CA ILE A 266 -0.74 -4.23 34.62
C ILE A 266 0.07 -5.09 35.60
N LYS A 267 -0.39 -6.30 35.92
CA LYS A 267 0.34 -7.24 36.78
C LYS A 267 1.69 -7.61 36.17
N GLU A 268 1.70 -7.97 34.89
CA GLU A 268 2.94 -8.35 34.18
C GLU A 268 3.85 -7.13 34.01
N ALA A 269 3.31 -5.98 33.59
CA ALA A 269 4.06 -4.73 33.39
C ALA A 269 4.81 -4.22 34.64
N LYS A 270 4.41 -4.62 35.85
CA LYS A 270 5.18 -4.31 37.08
C LYS A 270 6.61 -4.86 37.01
N ASN A 271 6.80 -6.03 36.39
CA ASN A 271 8.06 -6.74 36.32
C ASN A 271 8.96 -6.29 35.16
N HIS A 272 8.45 -5.46 34.25
CA HIS A 272 9.18 -5.00 33.07
C HIS A 272 9.44 -3.50 33.11
N LYS A 273 10.54 -3.08 32.48
CA LYS A 273 10.86 -1.66 32.27
C LYS A 273 10.27 -1.12 30.97
N ILE A 274 9.91 -1.99 30.04
CA ILE A 274 9.38 -1.60 28.74
C ILE A 274 8.22 -2.51 28.38
N LEU A 275 7.10 -1.89 27.99
CA LEU A 275 5.89 -2.57 27.54
C LEU A 275 5.68 -2.18 26.07
N MET A 276 5.80 -3.12 25.15
CA MET A 276 5.58 -2.90 23.73
C MET A 276 4.23 -3.47 23.31
N ILE A 277 3.35 -2.62 22.83
CA ILE A 277 2.03 -3.00 22.33
C ILE A 277 1.97 -2.63 20.84
N ASN A 278 1.60 -3.57 19.98
CA ASN A 278 1.45 -3.25 18.56
C ASN A 278 0.03 -2.79 18.22
N GLU A 279 -0.10 -2.24 17.02
CA GLU A 279 -1.37 -1.96 16.39
C GLU A 279 -1.43 -2.27 14.91
N ASN A 280 -2.63 -2.22 14.37
CA ASN A 280 -2.84 -2.06 12.95
C ASN A 280 -3.43 -0.66 12.73
N HIS A 281 -2.80 0.12 11.86
CA HIS A 281 -3.09 1.54 11.65
C HIS A 281 -4.54 1.88 11.29
N PHE A 282 -5.32 0.89 10.80
CA PHE A 282 -6.72 1.07 10.48
C PHE A 282 -7.68 0.36 11.45
N PHE A 283 -7.21 -0.08 12.62
CA PHE A 283 -8.01 -0.57 13.74
C PHE A 283 -7.92 0.41 14.92
N PRO A 284 -8.73 1.49 14.94
CA PRO A 284 -8.58 2.56 15.93
C PRO A 284 -8.89 2.11 17.36
N ASN A 285 -9.65 1.03 17.55
CA ASN A 285 -9.88 0.42 18.87
C ASN A 285 -8.57 -0.07 19.53
N HIS A 286 -7.51 -0.31 18.76
CA HIS A 286 -6.20 -0.65 19.30
C HIS A 286 -5.61 0.50 20.14
N ARG A 287 -5.95 1.76 19.82
CA ARG A 287 -5.56 2.96 20.59
C ARG A 287 -6.32 3.10 21.89
N ILE A 288 -7.58 2.64 21.91
CA ILE A 288 -8.44 2.67 23.09
C ILE A 288 -7.87 1.77 24.19
N LEU A 289 -7.38 0.57 23.86
CA LEU A 289 -6.73 -0.30 24.85
C LEU A 289 -5.56 0.41 25.54
N VAL A 290 -4.67 1.03 24.77
CA VAL A 290 -3.51 1.73 25.32
C VAL A 290 -3.97 2.91 26.19
N SER A 291 -4.94 3.69 25.73
CA SER A 291 -5.54 4.80 26.47
C SER A 291 -6.13 4.36 27.82
N ASN A 292 -6.72 3.17 27.88
CA ASN A 292 -7.27 2.58 29.10
C ASN A 292 -6.21 2.03 30.06
N LEU A 293 -5.03 1.67 29.53
CA LEU A 293 -3.91 1.22 30.34
C LEU A 293 -3.14 2.39 30.99
N LEU A 294 -3.06 3.56 30.33
CA LEU A 294 -2.20 4.66 30.75
C LEU A 294 -2.36 5.08 32.23
N PRO A 295 -3.57 5.27 32.80
CA PRO A 295 -3.69 5.68 34.20
C PRO A 295 -3.03 4.68 35.17
N LYS A 296 -3.29 3.38 34.98
CA LYS A 296 -2.74 2.32 35.84
C LYS A 296 -1.25 2.09 35.58
N LEU A 297 -0.78 2.28 34.35
CA LEU A 297 0.64 2.23 34.03
C LEU A 297 1.40 3.38 34.70
N LYS A 298 0.81 4.58 34.72
CA LYS A 298 1.35 5.76 35.42
C LYS A 298 1.52 5.49 36.92
N GLU A 299 0.50 4.91 37.56
CA GLU A 299 0.54 4.51 38.99
C GLU A 299 1.71 3.57 39.33
N ILE A 300 2.12 2.71 38.39
CA ILE A 300 3.24 1.77 38.59
C ILE A 300 4.57 2.25 38.00
N GLY A 301 4.66 3.54 37.68
CA GLY A 301 5.91 4.24 37.35
C GLY A 301 6.22 4.38 35.87
N TYR A 302 5.34 3.98 34.94
CA TYR A 302 5.52 4.29 33.51
C TYR A 302 5.33 5.79 33.28
N ASN A 303 6.36 6.44 32.76
CA ASN A 303 6.37 7.90 32.56
C ASN A 303 6.60 8.31 31.10
N TYR A 304 7.02 7.38 30.25
CA TYR A 304 7.27 7.64 28.83
C TYR A 304 6.26 6.92 27.94
N LEU A 305 5.76 7.62 26.92
CA LEU A 305 4.97 7.05 25.83
C LEU A 305 5.72 7.25 24.50
N ALA A 306 6.33 6.18 24.01
CA ALA A 306 7.03 6.13 22.74
C ALA A 306 6.07 5.74 21.62
N LEU A 307 6.02 6.54 20.56
CA LEU A 307 5.06 6.41 19.47
C LEU A 307 5.76 6.36 18.12
N GLU A 308 5.49 5.32 17.33
CA GLU A 308 6.04 5.18 15.97
C GLU A 308 5.53 6.29 15.05
N ALA A 309 4.25 6.64 15.22
CA ALA A 309 3.52 7.52 14.32
C ALA A 309 3.92 8.99 14.43
N LEU A 310 4.81 9.36 15.36
CA LEU A 310 5.27 10.74 15.48
C LEU A 310 6.25 11.06 14.35
N ASN A 311 5.99 12.17 13.65
CA ASN A 311 6.96 12.70 12.71
C ASN A 311 8.26 13.09 13.44
N THR A 312 9.35 13.17 12.68
CA THR A 312 10.67 13.52 13.20
C THR A 312 10.63 14.79 14.06
N ASN A 313 11.16 14.71 15.28
CA ASN A 313 11.24 15.78 16.28
C ASN A 313 9.90 16.28 16.84
N GLN A 314 8.75 15.65 16.53
CA GLN A 314 7.46 16.05 17.09
C GLN A 314 7.35 15.82 18.60
N ASP A 315 8.15 14.91 19.16
CA ASP A 315 8.29 14.76 20.62
C ASP A 315 8.80 16.03 21.30
N SER A 316 9.68 16.80 20.65
CA SER A 316 10.19 18.05 21.19
C SER A 316 9.10 19.12 21.36
N LEU A 317 8.11 19.13 20.47
CA LEU A 317 6.95 20.02 20.55
C LEU A 317 5.86 19.49 21.48
N LEU A 318 5.55 18.18 21.40
CA LEU A 318 4.53 17.55 22.24
C LEU A 318 4.88 17.54 23.74
N ASN A 319 6.16 17.61 24.09
CA ASN A 319 6.59 17.68 25.49
C ASN A 319 6.53 19.09 26.10
N LEU A 320 6.28 20.14 25.30
CA LEU A 320 6.12 21.50 25.83
C LEU A 320 4.77 21.66 26.57
N PRO A 321 4.67 22.50 27.60
CA PRO A 321 3.39 22.84 28.22
C PRO A 321 2.40 23.43 27.22
N ASN A 322 1.11 23.17 27.39
CA ASN A 322 0.01 23.74 26.59
C ASN A 322 0.09 23.48 25.06
N THR A 323 0.82 22.44 24.62
CA THR A 323 0.79 21.97 23.23
C THR A 323 -0.10 20.75 23.06
N TYR A 324 -0.71 20.60 21.90
CA TYR A 324 -1.70 19.57 21.58
C TYR A 324 -1.37 18.92 20.23
N PRO A 325 -1.86 17.69 19.95
CA PRO A 325 -1.65 17.07 18.65
C PRO A 325 -2.24 17.92 17.51
N THR A 326 -1.47 18.08 16.45
CA THR A 326 -1.83 18.78 15.20
C THR A 326 -1.71 17.83 14.02
N LEU A 327 -2.15 18.26 12.83
CA LEU A 327 -1.98 17.45 11.62
C LEU A 327 -0.51 17.24 11.23
N GLU A 328 0.42 18.04 11.77
CA GLU A 328 1.87 17.86 11.58
C GLU A 328 2.49 16.87 12.58
N THR A 329 1.79 16.54 13.66
CA THR A 329 2.27 15.60 14.69
C THR A 329 2.58 14.22 14.09
N GLY A 330 1.84 13.80 13.07
CA GLY A 330 2.05 12.54 12.39
C GLY A 330 0.80 12.09 11.63
N PHE A 331 1.01 11.39 10.51
CA PHE A 331 -0.08 10.94 9.64
C PHE A 331 -1.17 10.16 10.40
N TYR A 332 -0.80 9.08 11.10
CA TYR A 332 -1.76 8.28 11.87
C TYR A 332 -2.23 8.95 13.16
N THR A 333 -1.51 9.96 13.66
CA THR A 333 -1.96 10.73 14.83
C THR A 333 -3.12 11.66 14.51
N SER A 334 -3.47 11.81 13.23
CA SER A 334 -4.67 12.52 12.76
C SER A 334 -5.96 11.71 12.98
N GLU A 335 -5.87 10.42 13.28
CA GLU A 335 -7.01 9.61 13.71
C GLU A 335 -7.46 10.06 15.11
N GLN A 336 -8.77 10.20 15.32
CA GLN A 336 -9.31 10.83 16.53
C GLN A 336 -8.97 10.06 17.83
N ASN A 337 -8.99 8.72 17.84
CA ASN A 337 -8.63 7.95 19.03
C ASN A 337 -7.13 8.03 19.32
N PHE A 338 -6.28 8.10 18.29
CA PHE A 338 -4.85 8.34 18.47
C PHE A 338 -4.59 9.75 19.03
N ALA A 339 -5.20 10.79 18.45
CA ALA A 339 -5.08 12.14 18.98
C ALA A 339 -5.57 12.24 20.44
N ASN A 340 -6.67 11.57 20.76
CA ASN A 340 -7.20 11.53 22.12
C ASN A 340 -6.32 10.73 23.08
N LEU A 341 -5.67 9.65 22.61
CA LEU A 341 -4.62 8.95 23.37
C LEU A 341 -3.47 9.91 23.72
N ILE A 342 -3.01 10.72 22.78
CA ILE A 342 -1.95 11.72 23.02
C ILE A 342 -2.41 12.77 24.03
N ARG A 343 -3.62 13.32 23.87
CA ARG A 343 -4.19 14.29 24.83
C ARG A 343 -4.26 13.71 26.25
N LYS A 344 -4.80 12.49 26.40
CA LYS A 344 -4.89 11.79 27.69
C LYS A 344 -3.52 11.50 28.30
N ALA A 345 -2.56 11.04 27.49
CA ALA A 345 -1.19 10.80 27.95
C ALA A 345 -0.56 12.09 28.48
N LYS A 346 -0.77 13.22 27.80
CA LYS A 346 -0.28 14.53 28.22
C LYS A 346 -0.93 14.99 29.53
N GLU A 347 -2.25 14.85 29.67
CA GLU A 347 -2.97 15.16 30.92
C GLU A 347 -2.44 14.34 32.11
N LEU A 348 -2.12 13.07 31.88
CA LEU A 348 -1.50 12.18 32.86
C LEU A 348 0.00 12.47 33.10
N GLY A 349 0.59 13.44 32.38
CA GLY A 349 1.99 13.82 32.52
C GLY A 349 2.98 12.79 31.97
N PHE A 350 2.64 12.09 30.89
CA PHE A 350 3.61 11.28 30.14
C PHE A 350 4.52 12.16 29.29
N GLU A 351 5.79 11.79 29.19
CA GLU A 351 6.74 12.34 28.23
C GLU A 351 6.71 11.51 26.94
N PHE A 352 6.62 12.18 25.80
CA PHE A 352 6.55 11.56 24.48
C PHE A 352 7.94 11.29 23.92
N ILE A 353 8.08 10.18 23.19
CA ILE A 353 9.33 9.81 22.49
C ILE A 353 8.99 9.47 21.04
N ALA A 354 9.54 10.24 20.09
CA ALA A 354 9.50 9.92 18.67
C ALA A 354 10.68 9.01 18.36
N TYR A 355 10.43 7.74 18.06
CA TYR A 355 11.49 6.74 17.89
C TYR A 355 11.69 6.27 16.46
N GLU A 356 10.86 6.71 15.50
CA GLU A 356 11.04 6.36 14.09
C GLU A 356 12.45 6.70 13.59
N SER A 357 12.99 5.86 12.69
CA SER A 357 14.30 6.04 12.09
C SER A 357 14.18 6.82 10.79
N SER A 358 14.86 7.97 10.69
CA SER A 358 14.94 8.77 9.46
C SER A 358 16.24 8.54 8.66
N GLU A 359 17.05 7.55 9.03
CA GLU A 359 18.34 7.26 8.37
C GLU A 359 18.17 6.22 7.25
N ASP A 360 18.24 6.67 5.99
CA ASP A 360 17.99 5.83 4.79
C ASP A 360 18.93 4.62 4.65
N HIS A 361 20.17 4.71 5.16
CA HIS A 361 21.18 3.66 5.02
C HIS A 361 21.20 2.66 6.17
N LYS A 362 20.42 2.90 7.23
CA LYS A 362 20.40 2.07 8.42
C LYS A 362 19.18 1.17 8.40
N ASN A 363 19.33 -0.05 8.91
CA ASN A 363 18.17 -0.91 9.14
C ASN A 363 17.19 -0.19 10.10
N ARG A 364 15.95 -0.01 9.65
CA ARG A 364 14.91 0.73 10.38
C ARG A 364 14.69 0.19 11.80
N GLU A 365 14.67 -1.13 11.99
CA GLU A 365 14.45 -1.78 13.30
C GLU A 365 15.59 -1.43 14.28
N ILE A 366 16.83 -1.41 13.79
CA ILE A 366 18.01 -1.02 14.58
C ILE A 366 17.94 0.47 14.94
N GLY A 367 17.61 1.33 13.97
CA GLY A 367 17.44 2.77 14.20
C GLY A 367 16.36 3.08 15.25
N GLN A 368 15.21 2.41 15.15
CA GLN A 368 14.12 2.54 16.10
C GLN A 368 14.51 2.10 17.52
N ALA A 369 15.16 0.93 17.66
CA ALA A 369 15.64 0.43 18.94
C ALA A 369 16.69 1.37 19.58
N GLU A 370 17.60 1.92 18.79
CA GLU A 370 18.61 2.86 19.25
C GLU A 370 18.01 4.20 19.70
N ASN A 371 17.08 4.76 18.94
CA ASN A 371 16.39 5.99 19.30
C ASN A 371 15.64 5.84 20.62
N LEU A 372 14.91 4.73 20.77
CA LEU A 372 14.21 4.41 22.01
C LEU A 372 15.16 4.34 23.21
N TYR A 373 16.26 3.60 23.09
CA TYR A 373 17.25 3.49 24.17
C TYR A 373 17.91 4.83 24.51
N ASN A 374 18.38 5.56 23.48
CA ASN A 374 19.11 6.81 23.64
C ASN A 374 18.26 7.90 24.31
N LYS A 375 16.96 7.97 23.98
CA LYS A 375 16.05 8.98 24.55
C LYS A 375 15.46 8.58 25.90
N THR A 376 15.66 7.34 26.37
CA THR A 376 15.09 6.87 27.64
C THR A 376 16.16 6.25 28.55
N PHE A 377 16.50 4.98 28.36
CA PHE A 377 17.36 4.20 29.25
C PHE A 377 18.80 4.71 29.35
N LYS A 378 19.33 5.34 28.30
CA LYS A 378 20.65 5.99 28.34
C LYS A 378 20.67 7.20 29.25
N VAL A 379 19.56 7.94 29.33
CA VAL A 379 19.39 9.11 30.18
C VAL A 379 19.10 8.68 31.61
N ASN A 380 18.16 7.74 31.78
CA ASN A 380 17.80 7.17 33.06
C ASN A 380 17.55 5.65 32.94
N PRO A 381 18.47 4.79 33.45
CA PRO A 381 18.34 3.34 33.38
C PRO A 381 17.12 2.75 34.10
N ASN A 382 16.47 3.52 34.97
CA ASN A 382 15.26 3.11 35.71
C ASN A 382 13.96 3.58 35.05
N SER A 383 14.02 4.18 33.87
CA SER A 383 12.85 4.59 33.11
C SER A 383 11.89 3.42 32.89
N LYS A 384 10.58 3.72 32.88
CA LYS A 384 9.54 2.80 32.42
C LYS A 384 8.81 3.38 31.22
N VAL A 385 8.79 2.63 30.12
CA VAL A 385 8.38 3.12 28.80
C VAL A 385 7.26 2.26 28.22
N VAL A 386 6.18 2.90 27.82
CA VAL A 386 5.15 2.28 26.97
C VAL A 386 5.51 2.57 25.52
N VAL A 387 5.60 1.54 24.68
CA VAL A 387 5.88 1.67 23.25
C VAL A 387 4.64 1.25 22.48
N LEU A 388 4.24 2.09 21.53
CA LEU A 388 3.15 1.80 20.62
C LEU A 388 3.66 1.74 19.18
N ALA A 389 3.70 0.52 18.66
CA ALA A 389 4.34 0.21 17.39
C ALA A 389 3.35 -0.34 16.34
N GLY A 390 3.72 -0.26 15.07
CA GLY A 390 3.04 -0.91 13.96
C GLY A 390 3.33 -2.40 13.91
N ILE A 391 2.28 -3.21 13.82
CA ILE A 391 2.29 -4.62 13.42
C ILE A 391 3.45 -5.43 14.04
N ASP A 392 4.48 -5.75 13.26
CA ASP A 392 5.47 -6.77 13.61
C ASP A 392 6.74 -6.16 14.28
N HIS A 393 6.82 -4.85 14.54
CA HIS A 393 7.98 -4.26 15.23
C HIS A 393 8.24 -4.83 16.63
N ILE A 394 7.23 -5.43 17.26
CA ILE A 394 7.33 -5.97 18.63
C ILE A 394 7.74 -7.46 18.67
N LEU A 395 8.02 -8.11 17.55
CA LEU A 395 8.33 -9.55 17.57
C LEU A 395 9.69 -9.80 18.24
N GLU A 396 9.75 -10.80 19.12
CA GLU A 396 10.95 -11.22 19.86
C GLU A 396 11.63 -12.46 19.26
N LYS A 397 11.12 -12.95 18.14
CA LYS A 397 11.72 -14.05 17.39
C LYS A 397 12.02 -13.60 15.96
N PRO A 398 13.16 -14.02 15.39
CA PRO A 398 13.38 -13.83 13.97
C PRO A 398 12.33 -14.59 13.18
N GLU A 399 11.98 -14.06 12.01
CA GLU A 399 11.18 -14.82 11.05
C GLU A 399 11.98 -15.99 10.45
N SER A 400 11.28 -16.91 9.79
CA SER A 400 11.87 -17.96 8.95
C SER A 400 12.89 -17.44 7.92
N SER A 401 12.79 -16.17 7.52
CA SER A 401 13.73 -15.48 6.61
C SER A 401 15.04 -15.05 7.28
N GLY A 402 15.13 -15.15 8.61
CA GLY A 402 16.22 -14.61 9.43
C GLY A 402 16.07 -13.13 9.79
N LYS A 403 14.97 -12.48 9.37
CA LYS A 403 14.71 -11.07 9.72
C LYS A 403 14.43 -10.94 11.21
N GLU A 404 15.22 -10.12 11.90
CA GLU A 404 14.95 -9.66 13.26
C GLU A 404 14.14 -8.36 13.24
N TRP A 405 13.29 -8.18 14.25
CA TRP A 405 12.44 -7.02 14.46
C TRP A 405 12.94 -6.15 15.62
N MET A 406 12.43 -4.92 15.76
CA MET A 406 12.91 -3.94 16.73
C MET A 406 12.98 -4.50 18.15
N ALA A 407 11.98 -5.26 18.63
CA ALA A 407 12.01 -5.86 19.96
C ALA A 407 13.16 -6.87 20.15
N THR A 408 13.39 -7.76 19.19
CA THR A 408 14.55 -8.69 19.19
C THR A 408 15.87 -7.93 19.28
N PHE A 409 16.06 -6.91 18.42
CA PHE A 409 17.28 -6.09 18.44
C PHE A 409 17.44 -5.37 19.78
N PHE A 410 16.37 -4.77 20.30
CA PHE A 410 16.40 -4.03 21.56
C PHE A 410 16.81 -4.92 22.73
N LYS A 411 16.18 -6.10 22.86
CA LYS A 411 16.47 -7.10 23.89
C LYS A 411 17.93 -7.55 23.83
N ASN A 412 18.39 -7.97 22.65
CA ASN A 412 19.74 -8.51 22.46
C ASN A 412 20.83 -7.45 22.69
N LYS A 413 20.61 -6.22 22.20
CA LYS A 413 21.60 -5.15 22.25
C LYS A 413 21.72 -4.51 23.64
N TYR A 414 20.60 -4.34 24.34
CA TYR A 414 20.56 -3.58 25.60
C TYR A 414 20.34 -4.45 26.83
N ASN A 415 20.10 -5.75 26.66
CA ASN A 415 19.80 -6.68 27.75
C ASN A 415 18.62 -6.20 28.62
N ILE A 416 17.60 -5.62 27.98
CA ILE A 416 16.35 -5.18 28.59
C ILE A 416 15.22 -5.97 27.94
N ASP A 417 14.58 -6.83 28.72
CA ASP A 417 13.53 -7.73 28.25
C ASP A 417 12.17 -7.00 28.16
N PRO A 418 11.62 -6.77 26.95
CA PRO A 418 10.31 -6.17 26.80
C PRO A 418 9.20 -7.12 27.22
N LEU A 419 8.11 -6.58 27.77
CA LEU A 419 6.82 -7.25 27.75
C LEU A 419 6.15 -6.95 26.41
N THR A 420 5.90 -7.96 25.58
CA THR A 420 5.36 -7.77 24.22
C THR A 420 3.90 -8.25 24.10
N ILE A 421 3.03 -7.37 23.60
CA ILE A 421 1.59 -7.64 23.49
C ILE A 421 1.09 -7.33 22.08
N SER A 422 0.67 -8.37 21.36
CA SER A 422 0.14 -8.24 20.00
C SER A 422 -1.38 -8.13 19.99
N GLN A 423 -1.90 -6.98 19.54
CA GLN A 423 -3.30 -6.80 19.15
C GLN A 423 -3.56 -7.24 17.71
N THR A 424 -2.55 -7.38 16.86
CA THR A 424 -2.76 -7.55 15.41
C THR A 424 -2.91 -9.00 14.96
N HIS A 425 -2.19 -9.94 15.57
CA HIS A 425 -2.12 -11.30 15.03
C HIS A 425 -3.41 -12.10 15.17
N LEU A 426 -4.26 -11.75 16.15
CA LEU A 426 -5.57 -12.34 16.34
C LEU A 426 -6.73 -11.49 15.82
N ASN A 427 -6.48 -10.39 15.09
CA ASN A 427 -7.53 -9.59 14.46
C ASN A 427 -8.52 -10.44 13.63
N PRO A 428 -8.07 -11.39 12.79
CA PRO A 428 -8.99 -12.24 12.03
C PRO A 428 -9.84 -13.19 12.90
N TYR A 429 -9.50 -13.33 14.18
CA TYR A 429 -10.19 -14.17 15.16
C TYR A 429 -11.00 -13.36 16.18
N ARG A 430 -11.08 -12.02 16.07
CA ARG A 430 -11.76 -11.19 17.07
C ARG A 430 -13.23 -11.57 17.31
N ASN A 431 -13.91 -12.10 16.29
CA ASN A 431 -15.29 -12.59 16.39
C ASN A 431 -15.43 -13.95 17.10
N GLN A 432 -14.33 -14.58 17.55
CA GLN A 432 -14.35 -15.82 18.34
C GLN A 432 -14.66 -15.59 19.83
N ILE A 433 -14.73 -14.33 20.26
CA ILE A 433 -15.06 -13.95 21.63
C ILE A 433 -16.29 -13.03 21.64
N ASN A 434 -17.12 -13.15 22.68
CA ASN A 434 -18.26 -12.26 22.91
C ASN A 434 -17.96 -11.31 24.09
N SER A 435 -16.84 -10.61 24.01
CA SER A 435 -16.29 -9.74 25.06
C SER A 435 -15.50 -8.60 24.42
N ASP A 436 -15.40 -7.46 25.11
CA ASP A 436 -14.68 -6.29 24.62
C ASP A 436 -13.19 -6.57 24.47
N TYR A 437 -12.63 -7.34 25.41
CA TYR A 437 -11.25 -7.78 25.37
C TYR A 437 -11.12 -9.26 25.70
N GLY A 438 -10.19 -9.92 25.02
CA GLY A 438 -9.62 -11.20 25.41
C GLY A 438 -8.09 -11.13 25.39
N ILE A 439 -7.42 -11.74 26.36
CA ILE A 439 -5.96 -11.89 26.37
C ILE A 439 -5.58 -13.35 26.54
N ILE A 440 -4.55 -13.78 25.82
CA ILE A 440 -4.05 -15.15 25.85
C ILE A 440 -2.52 -15.13 25.80
N LYS A 441 -1.87 -16.05 26.53
CA LYS A 441 -0.42 -16.25 26.42
C LYS A 441 -0.09 -16.86 25.06
N SER A 442 0.93 -16.33 24.40
CA SER A 442 1.36 -16.77 23.08
C SER A 442 1.85 -18.23 23.07
N ASN A 443 2.36 -18.72 24.19
CA ASN A 443 2.91 -20.07 24.34
C ASN A 443 1.87 -21.20 24.23
N PHE A 444 0.58 -20.87 24.15
CA PHE A 444 -0.46 -21.83 23.78
C PHE A 444 -0.50 -22.14 22.28
N PHE A 445 0.23 -21.38 21.46
CA PHE A 445 0.31 -21.57 20.02
C PHE A 445 1.68 -22.10 19.61
N GLU A 446 1.69 -23.11 18.74
CA GLU A 446 2.91 -23.61 18.09
C GLU A 446 3.27 -22.81 16.83
N ASN A 447 2.32 -22.01 16.32
CA ASN A 447 2.53 -21.16 15.16
C ASN A 447 3.63 -20.11 15.44
N GLU A 448 4.61 -20.00 14.54
CA GLU A 448 5.76 -19.10 14.68
C GLU A 448 5.32 -17.64 14.89
N ARG A 449 4.35 -17.16 14.09
CA ARG A 449 3.84 -15.79 14.18
C ARG A 449 3.05 -15.52 15.45
N LEU A 450 2.26 -16.48 15.94
CA LEU A 450 1.49 -16.31 17.18
C LEU A 450 2.35 -16.46 18.44
N SER A 451 3.48 -17.16 18.35
CA SER A 451 4.38 -17.43 19.46
C SER A 451 5.57 -16.47 19.57
N SER A 452 5.61 -15.40 18.76
CA SER A 452 6.73 -14.45 18.68
C SER A 452 6.61 -13.22 19.59
N VAL A 453 5.59 -13.17 20.45
CA VAL A 453 5.38 -12.16 21.50
C VAL A 453 5.02 -12.86 22.81
N ASP A 454 4.85 -12.16 23.94
CA ASP A 454 4.42 -12.77 25.21
C ASP A 454 2.91 -13.04 25.27
N TYR A 455 2.12 -12.05 24.84
CA TYR A 455 0.66 -12.09 24.90
C TYR A 455 0.01 -11.64 23.60
N LEU A 456 -1.15 -12.23 23.30
CA LEU A 456 -2.01 -11.83 22.21
C LEU A 456 -3.32 -11.27 22.79
N VAL A 457 -3.81 -10.17 22.24
CA VAL A 457 -5.06 -9.53 22.64
C VAL A 457 -6.04 -9.54 21.48
N LEU A 458 -7.26 -10.01 21.75
CA LEU A 458 -8.42 -9.79 20.90
C LEU A 458 -9.14 -8.53 21.40
N ASN A 459 -9.34 -7.57 20.51
CA ASN A 459 -9.90 -6.27 20.84
C ASN A 459 -11.20 -6.04 20.04
N ASN A 460 -12.33 -6.04 20.73
CA ASN A 460 -13.66 -5.73 20.21
C ASN A 460 -14.28 -4.50 20.87
N ASN A 461 -13.54 -3.78 21.71
CA ASN A 461 -14.06 -2.60 22.40
C ASN A 461 -14.58 -1.59 21.35
N PRO A 462 -15.85 -1.13 21.45
CA PRO A 462 -16.43 -0.20 20.50
C PRO A 462 -15.71 1.17 20.51
N ASN A 463 -15.53 1.75 19.32
CA ASN A 463 -14.82 3.03 19.05
C ASN A 463 -15.45 4.31 19.64
N ASN A 464 -16.24 4.24 20.72
CA ASN A 464 -17.15 5.33 21.09
C ASN A 464 -16.92 5.95 22.48
N GLN A 465 -15.83 5.64 23.19
CA GLN A 465 -15.65 6.16 24.56
C GLN A 465 -14.84 7.46 24.57
N ILE A 466 -15.49 8.57 24.26
CA ILE A 466 -15.01 9.87 24.73
C ILE A 466 -15.60 10.08 26.13
N GLU A 467 -14.77 9.84 27.15
CA GLU A 467 -15.17 9.97 28.55
C GLU A 467 -15.53 11.43 28.91
N ASN A 468 -16.43 11.63 29.87
CA ASN A 468 -16.77 12.93 30.46
C ASN A 468 -17.39 13.98 29.50
N HIS A 469 -17.99 13.56 28.38
CA HIS A 469 -18.70 14.46 27.46
C HIS A 469 -20.21 14.36 27.65
N THR A 470 -20.91 15.50 27.54
CA THR A 470 -22.37 15.53 27.46
C THR A 470 -22.85 15.42 26.03
N LYS A 471 -24.16 15.23 25.86
CA LYS A 471 -24.78 14.95 24.57
C LYS A 471 -25.46 16.19 24.03
N TYR A 472 -24.93 16.72 22.94
CA TYR A 472 -25.50 17.86 22.23
C TYR A 472 -26.33 17.40 21.03
N PRO A 473 -27.63 17.70 20.96
CA PRO A 473 -28.45 17.31 19.83
C PRO A 473 -28.06 18.11 18.58
N TYR A 474 -27.72 17.41 17.50
CA TYR A 474 -27.36 18.02 16.23
C TYR A 474 -28.09 17.36 15.05
N ARG A 475 -28.38 18.15 14.02
CA ARG A 475 -29.01 17.67 12.78
C ARG A 475 -28.25 18.19 11.57
N ASN A 476 -27.88 17.30 10.65
CA ASN A 476 -27.42 17.74 9.33
C ASN A 476 -28.60 18.32 8.54
N ASN A 477 -28.63 19.64 8.39
CA ASN A 477 -29.67 20.36 7.65
C ASN A 477 -29.32 20.57 6.16
N THR A 478 -28.16 20.10 5.72
CA THR A 478 -27.76 20.20 4.32
C THR A 478 -28.40 19.10 3.47
N LYS A 479 -28.42 19.28 2.14
CA LYS A 479 -28.98 18.29 1.19
C LYS A 479 -28.09 17.07 0.98
N ASN A 480 -26.84 17.11 1.45
CA ASN A 480 -25.84 16.08 1.23
C ASN A 480 -25.34 15.54 2.57
N ASP A 481 -24.63 14.41 2.53
CA ASP A 481 -23.91 13.91 3.69
C ASP A 481 -22.72 14.84 3.98
N VAL A 482 -22.41 15.03 5.27
CA VAL A 482 -21.34 15.91 5.72
C VAL A 482 -20.45 15.21 6.72
N GLN A 483 -19.16 15.52 6.70
CA GLN A 483 -18.29 15.30 7.84
C GLN A 483 -18.64 16.34 8.91
N VAL A 484 -18.91 15.90 10.13
CA VAL A 484 -18.98 16.76 11.32
C VAL A 484 -17.66 16.62 12.07
N ALA A 485 -17.01 17.73 12.38
CA ALA A 485 -15.73 17.77 13.10
C ALA A 485 -15.82 18.71 14.31
N LEU A 486 -15.40 18.23 15.47
CA LEU A 486 -15.40 18.98 16.73
C LEU A 486 -13.96 19.21 17.20
N PHE A 487 -13.67 20.45 17.57
CA PHE A 487 -12.37 20.87 18.10
C PHE A 487 -12.54 21.50 19.48
N TYR A 488 -11.59 21.24 20.38
CA TYR A 488 -11.56 21.90 21.67
C TYR A 488 -11.16 23.37 21.50
N GLY A 489 -11.89 24.27 22.14
CA GLY A 489 -11.65 25.71 22.04
C GLY A 489 -10.29 26.12 22.59
N ASN A 490 -9.78 25.43 23.61
CA ASN A 490 -8.43 25.69 24.15
C ASN A 490 -7.29 25.32 23.17
N GLU A 491 -7.58 24.64 22.06
CA GLU A 491 -6.62 24.34 20.99
C GLU A 491 -6.70 25.34 19.82
N ILE A 492 -7.66 26.28 19.86
CA ILE A 492 -7.94 27.27 18.81
C ILE A 492 -7.62 28.68 19.34
N GLU A 493 -6.55 29.28 18.85
CA GLU A 493 -6.17 30.66 19.21
C GLU A 493 -6.77 31.66 18.21
N TYR A 494 -6.72 31.33 16.92
CA TYR A 494 -7.24 32.14 15.83
C TYR A 494 -8.34 31.42 15.04
N GLN A 495 -9.19 32.21 14.38
CA GLN A 495 -10.38 31.75 13.64
C GLN A 495 -10.11 30.59 12.65
N TYR A 496 -8.91 30.51 12.06
CA TYR A 496 -8.55 29.56 11.01
C TYR A 496 -7.64 28.42 11.49
N ASP A 497 -7.28 28.38 12.77
CA ASP A 497 -6.37 27.36 13.30
C ASP A 497 -6.90 25.95 13.10
N TYR A 498 -8.23 25.79 13.11
CA TYR A 498 -8.89 24.50 12.92
C TYR A 498 -8.39 23.76 11.69
N LEU A 499 -7.95 24.44 10.62
CA LEU A 499 -7.43 23.82 9.39
C LEU A 499 -6.21 22.92 9.65
N ASN A 500 -5.43 23.23 10.69
CA ASN A 500 -4.21 22.51 11.06
C ASN A 500 -4.38 21.64 12.32
N LYS A 501 -5.57 21.64 12.94
CA LYS A 501 -5.86 20.85 14.16
C LYS A 501 -6.46 19.49 13.83
N VAL A 502 -6.24 18.54 14.73
CA VAL A 502 -6.89 17.24 14.71
C VAL A 502 -8.19 17.33 15.51
N PRO A 503 -9.37 17.03 14.93
CA PRO A 503 -10.61 17.02 15.69
C PRO A 503 -10.55 15.94 16.79
N TYR A 504 -11.06 16.24 17.98
CA TYR A 504 -11.19 15.23 19.04
C TYR A 504 -12.35 14.26 18.75
N PHE A 505 -13.31 14.70 17.94
CA PHE A 505 -14.40 13.90 17.44
C PHE A 505 -14.71 14.25 15.99
N THR A 506 -14.86 13.25 15.13
CA THR A 506 -15.31 13.45 13.75
C THR A 506 -16.08 12.25 13.23
N THR A 507 -17.11 12.48 12.42
CA THR A 507 -17.94 11.43 11.81
C THR A 507 -18.63 11.90 10.54
N ILE A 508 -19.18 10.97 9.75
CA ILE A 508 -20.07 11.28 8.62
C ILE A 508 -21.52 11.25 9.11
N LEU A 509 -22.24 12.36 8.92
CA LEU A 509 -23.66 12.48 9.21
C LEU A 509 -24.48 12.62 7.93
N LYS A 510 -25.38 11.67 7.70
CA LYS A 510 -26.27 11.67 6.53
C LYS A 510 -27.18 12.90 6.48
N SER A 511 -27.56 13.33 5.28
CA SER A 511 -28.53 14.41 5.09
C SER A 511 -29.81 14.17 5.90
N GLY A 512 -30.24 15.19 6.64
CA GLY A 512 -31.46 15.16 7.46
C GLY A 512 -31.38 14.33 8.74
N LYS A 513 -30.30 13.57 8.97
CA LYS A 513 -30.13 12.70 10.14
C LYS A 513 -29.81 13.52 11.39
N LYS A 514 -30.42 13.12 12.51
CA LYS A 514 -30.13 13.62 13.86
C LYS A 514 -29.12 12.72 14.55
N THR A 515 -28.26 13.29 15.37
CA THR A 515 -27.31 12.58 16.22
C THR A 515 -27.06 13.35 17.51
N GLU A 516 -26.52 12.66 18.50
CA GLU A 516 -25.99 13.27 19.71
C GLU A 516 -24.47 13.42 19.53
N LEU A 517 -23.98 14.65 19.61
CA LEU A 517 -22.55 14.98 19.52
C LEU A 517 -21.95 15.01 20.93
N PRO A 518 -20.75 14.42 21.14
CA PRO A 518 -20.06 14.53 22.41
C PRO A 518 -19.47 15.94 22.53
N ILE A 519 -19.80 16.66 23.60
CA ILE A 519 -19.23 17.99 23.89
C ILE A 519 -18.66 18.05 25.31
N ASP A 520 -17.56 18.77 25.48
CA ASP A 520 -16.99 19.08 26.80
C ASP A 520 -17.57 20.40 27.32
N GLU A 521 -18.42 20.34 28.34
CA GLU A 521 -19.08 21.52 28.92
C GLU A 521 -18.14 22.43 29.72
N LYS A 522 -16.87 22.06 29.86
CA LYS A 522 -15.89 22.90 30.58
C LYS A 522 -15.26 23.97 29.68
N GLN A 523 -15.50 23.91 28.37
CA GLN A 523 -14.85 24.79 27.41
C GLN A 523 -15.71 25.01 26.16
N GLU A 524 -15.31 25.97 25.33
CA GLU A 524 -15.93 26.15 24.02
C GLU A 524 -15.60 24.97 23.10
N ILE A 525 -16.58 24.57 22.28
CA ILE A 525 -16.39 23.56 21.24
C ILE A 525 -16.66 24.19 19.89
N TYR A 526 -15.70 24.06 18.99
CA TYR A 526 -15.82 24.53 17.62
C TYR A 526 -16.32 23.39 16.75
N LEU A 527 -17.52 23.55 16.20
CA LEU A 527 -18.14 22.63 15.26
C LEU A 527 -17.97 23.15 13.84
N TYR A 528 -17.40 22.32 12.98
CA TYR A 528 -17.35 22.55 11.55
C TYR A 528 -17.97 21.38 10.80
N THR A 529 -18.57 21.67 9.65
CA THR A 529 -18.97 20.62 8.71
C THR A 529 -18.37 20.80 7.33
N PHE A 530 -18.03 19.68 6.70
CA PHE A 530 -17.45 19.63 5.35
C PHE A 530 -18.25 18.68 4.46
N ASP A 531 -18.52 19.08 3.22
CA ASP A 531 -19.08 18.16 2.23
C ASP A 531 -18.04 17.14 1.73
N LYS A 532 -18.46 16.22 0.85
CA LYS A 532 -17.58 15.21 0.23
C LYS A 532 -16.46 15.76 -0.65
N ASN A 533 -16.44 17.08 -0.93
CA ASN A 533 -15.38 17.76 -1.66
C ASN A 533 -14.48 18.59 -0.72
N GLY A 534 -14.78 18.60 0.59
CA GLY A 534 -14.03 19.36 1.58
C GLY A 534 -14.40 20.85 1.64
N THR A 535 -15.56 21.21 1.09
CA THR A 535 -16.13 22.56 1.19
C THR A 535 -16.76 22.73 2.56
N SER A 536 -16.41 23.81 3.26
CA SER A 536 -17.03 24.14 4.56
C SER A 536 -18.50 24.52 4.35
N MET A 537 -19.41 23.85 5.08
CA MET A 537 -20.86 24.03 4.94
C MET A 537 -21.46 24.79 6.12
N GLU A 538 -20.95 24.57 7.33
CA GLU A 538 -21.43 25.17 8.56
C GLU A 538 -20.27 25.37 9.54
N LYS A 539 -20.35 26.45 10.31
CA LYS A 539 -19.49 26.73 11.46
C LYS A 539 -20.37 27.16 12.63
N GLN A 540 -20.19 26.52 13.77
CA GLN A 540 -20.86 26.87 15.02
C GLN A 540 -19.86 26.81 16.18
N ILE A 541 -20.00 27.71 17.16
CA ILE A 541 -19.32 27.63 18.45
C ILE A 541 -20.37 27.23 19.49
N ILE A 542 -20.15 26.12 20.17
CA ILE A 542 -20.99 25.62 21.25
C ILE A 542 -20.31 26.03 22.55
N THR A 543 -20.99 26.83 23.36
CA THR A 543 -20.48 27.31 24.65
C THR A 543 -21.21 26.61 25.80
N PRO A 544 -20.59 26.46 26.98
CA PRO A 544 -21.23 25.84 28.15
C PRO A 544 -22.58 26.47 28.53
N ALA A 545 -22.78 27.77 28.27
CA ALA A 545 -24.03 28.49 28.56
C ALA A 545 -25.17 28.17 27.57
N ASN A 546 -24.86 27.76 26.33
CA ASN A 546 -25.86 27.46 25.30
C ASN A 546 -26.55 26.09 25.48
N ASN A 547 -26.13 25.28 26.46
CA ASN A 547 -26.73 23.99 26.77
C ASN A 547 -27.92 24.06 27.74
N ALA A 548 -28.16 25.21 28.38
CA ALA A 548 -29.24 25.35 29.37
C ALA A 548 -30.63 25.58 28.75
N TYR A 549 -30.71 25.84 27.44
CA TYR A 549 -31.95 26.16 26.73
C TYR A 549 -31.95 25.60 25.32
N ASN A 550 -32.11 24.28 25.16
CA ASN A 550 -32.60 23.68 23.91
C ASN A 550 -33.25 22.32 24.17
#